data_AF-A0AA49Q5Q1-F1
#
_entry.id   AF-A0AA49Q5Q1-F1
#
_cell.length_a   1.000
_cell.length_b   1.000
_cell.length_c   1.000
_cell.angle_alpha   90.00
_cell.angle_beta   90.00
_cell.angle_gamma   90.00
#
_symmetry.space_group_name_H-M   'P 1'
#
loop_
_entity.id
_entity.type
_entity.pdbx_description
1 polymer ?
#
loop_
_entity_poly.entity_id
_entity_poly.type
_entity_poly.pdbx_seq_one_letter_code
_entity_poly.pdbx_strand_id
1 'polypeptide(L)'
;MKLSILSRRLHRWGAIAVGLPFLVVIASGLLLQVKKQVPWVQPAEQRTDVPVPGLAWETILAAAQAVPQAAVSGWEDIDRLDVRPSKGIVKVITKSRWELQLALADGAVLQTAYRRSDLIEQLHDGSFFGDATKLWIFLPSGLVVFALWLTGLYLFFLPMLTKRKRARLKAAASLLALVLPVALDAQNAPRTPRGTAATPYVPAATWERRAPSAMNVDSAKLAAAIAFAVQNEARAPRDMEESHYRSFGREPFGQGIGPFKPRGEPTGVILRGGYVVASWGEPDRVDMTHSVTKSFLSVVTGLAFDRGLVRSVDEPVHLSQAPTYALRLQAPSEPGSTYGRAMFIDPWNTPHNRSITWDHMLRQVSDWEGTLWGKPEWADRPAQDASTWTTRARNAPGSVYEYNDVRVNVLALAATNVWRRPLPDVLDELVMSPIGASRTWRWNGYDNAWITLDGRAVQVVSGGGHWGGGMFINAWDMARFGLLTQRRGMWGTQRILSEEWVTRSLTPTPAQPTYGYMNWFLNTDRKWMPSAPASAFGHVGNGTNLVFVAPEQDLVIVVRWIENRAIDEFLGMVLGALR
;
A
#
# COMPACT_ATOMS: atom_id res chain seq x y z
N MET A 1 5.76 40.53 22.39
CA MET A 1 6.35 39.46 23.23
C MET A 1 6.68 38.27 22.34
N LYS A 2 7.89 37.68 22.39
CA LYS A 2 8.23 36.52 21.53
C LYS A 2 7.21 35.39 21.78
N LEU A 3 6.63 34.82 20.72
CA LEU A 3 5.56 33.81 20.78
C LEU A 3 5.92 32.61 21.69
N SER A 4 7.21 32.28 21.80
CA SER A 4 7.74 31.26 22.70
C SER A 4 7.62 31.61 24.19
N ILE A 5 7.72 32.88 24.58
CA ILE A 5 7.57 33.35 25.97
C ILE A 5 6.10 33.36 26.37
N LEU A 6 5.22 33.78 25.43
CA LEU A 6 3.77 33.72 25.62
C LEU A 6 3.29 32.26 25.77
N SER A 7 3.75 31.38 24.89
CA SER A 7 3.41 29.95 24.95
C SER A 7 3.85 29.30 26.26
N ARG A 8 5.06 29.58 26.77
CA ARG A 8 5.52 29.05 28.07
C ARG A 8 4.71 29.54 29.26
N ARG A 9 4.30 30.81 29.26
CA ARG A 9 3.42 31.36 30.32
C ARG A 9 2.01 30.77 30.24
N LEU A 10 1.46 30.60 29.03
CA LEU A 10 0.17 29.97 28.80
C LEU A 10 0.17 28.49 29.25
N HIS A 11 1.23 27.74 28.95
CA HIS A 11 1.36 26.36 29.45
C HIS A 11 1.42 26.29 30.96
N ARG A 12 2.18 27.16 31.62
CA ARG A 12 2.33 27.14 33.08
C ARG A 12 0.99 27.38 33.80
N TRP A 13 0.25 28.41 33.40
CA TRP A 13 -1.01 28.76 34.07
C TRP A 13 -2.21 27.96 33.55
N GLY A 14 -2.25 27.70 32.25
CA GLY A 14 -3.28 26.88 31.63
C GLY A 14 -3.29 25.45 32.18
N ALA A 15 -2.12 24.83 32.36
CA ALA A 15 -2.03 23.48 32.92
C ALA A 15 -2.49 23.41 34.39
N ILE A 16 -2.23 24.46 35.18
CA ILE A 16 -2.71 24.53 36.58
C ILE A 16 -4.23 24.69 36.60
N ALA A 17 -4.78 25.60 35.78
CA ALA A 17 -6.20 25.89 35.74
C ALA A 17 -7.06 24.69 35.33
N VAL A 18 -6.56 23.84 34.43
CA VAL A 18 -7.30 22.68 33.91
C VAL A 18 -6.87 21.35 34.53
N GLY A 19 -5.87 21.35 35.40
CA GLY A 19 -5.24 20.12 35.88
C GLY A 19 -6.22 19.16 36.54
N LEU A 20 -7.12 19.67 37.40
CA LEU A 20 -8.09 18.85 38.11
C LEU A 20 -9.21 18.31 37.18
N PRO A 21 -9.94 19.12 36.39
CA PRO A 21 -10.89 18.60 35.41
C PRO A 21 -10.24 17.63 34.42
N PHE A 22 -9.03 17.94 33.94
CA PHE A 22 -8.31 17.09 32.99
C PHE A 22 -7.90 15.74 33.60
N LEU A 23 -7.50 15.71 34.88
CA LEU A 23 -7.21 14.46 35.58
C LEU A 23 -8.46 13.58 35.69
N VAL A 24 -9.63 14.17 35.98
CA VAL A 24 -10.90 13.45 36.01
C VAL A 24 -11.21 12.84 34.64
N VAL A 25 -11.03 13.61 33.55
CA VAL A 25 -11.21 13.13 32.16
C VAL A 25 -10.26 11.98 31.84
N ILE A 26 -8.97 12.07 32.22
CA ILE A 26 -7.99 10.99 31.97
C ILE A 26 -8.38 9.74 32.75
N ALA A 27 -8.61 9.85 34.06
CA ALA A 27 -8.89 8.69 34.92
C ALA A 27 -10.18 7.98 34.50
N SER A 28 -11.25 8.74 34.24
CA SER A 28 -12.51 8.20 33.73
C SER A 28 -12.36 7.63 32.31
N GLY A 29 -11.63 8.30 31.42
CA GLY A 29 -11.38 7.83 30.06
C GLY A 29 -10.63 6.50 30.01
N LEU A 30 -9.64 6.30 30.88
CA LEU A 30 -8.93 5.01 31.00
C LEU A 30 -9.86 3.88 31.44
N LEU A 31 -10.76 4.14 32.41
CA LEU A 31 -11.77 3.16 32.82
C LEU A 31 -12.78 2.86 31.70
N LEU A 32 -13.18 3.86 30.92
CA LEU A 32 -14.09 3.68 29.78
C LEU A 32 -13.45 2.89 28.64
N GLN A 33 -12.13 3.02 28.43
CA GLN A 33 -11.41 2.27 27.41
C GLN A 33 -11.46 0.76 27.64
N VAL A 34 -11.51 0.34 28.91
CA VAL A 34 -11.58 -1.07 29.33
C VAL A 34 -13.01 -1.52 29.68
N LYS A 35 -14.04 -0.73 29.33
CA LYS A 35 -15.41 -1.00 29.77
C LYS A 35 -15.95 -2.37 29.34
N LYS A 36 -15.46 -2.93 28.21
CA LYS A 36 -15.88 -4.26 27.75
C LYS A 36 -15.02 -5.40 28.32
N GLN A 37 -13.88 -5.09 28.92
CA GLN A 37 -12.89 -6.05 29.40
C GLN A 37 -12.96 -6.22 30.92
N VAL A 38 -13.41 -5.19 31.65
CA VAL A 38 -13.49 -5.21 33.12
C VAL A 38 -14.95 -5.23 33.56
N PRO A 39 -15.46 -6.37 34.07
CA PRO A 39 -16.87 -6.53 34.47
C PRO A 39 -17.34 -5.55 35.55
N TRP A 40 -16.42 -5.03 36.38
CA TRP A 40 -16.71 -4.02 37.38
C TRP A 40 -17.18 -2.68 36.77
N VAL A 41 -16.69 -2.34 35.58
CA VAL A 41 -17.05 -1.11 34.84
C VAL A 41 -18.38 -1.31 34.11
N GLN A 42 -18.47 -2.35 33.29
CA GLN A 42 -19.69 -2.71 32.58
C GLN A 42 -19.87 -4.24 32.60
N PRO A 43 -21.07 -4.76 32.90
CA PRO A 43 -21.32 -6.19 32.90
C PRO A 43 -21.02 -6.84 31.55
N ALA A 44 -20.49 -8.07 31.60
CA ALA A 44 -20.18 -8.85 30.40
C ALA A 44 -21.47 -9.27 29.68
N GLU A 45 -21.46 -9.22 28.36
CA GLU A 45 -22.66 -9.51 27.57
C GLU A 45 -22.88 -11.02 27.42
N GLN A 46 -24.08 -11.48 27.70
CA GLN A 46 -24.54 -12.84 27.44
C GLN A 46 -24.97 -12.99 25.97
N ARG A 47 -25.07 -14.24 25.49
CA ARG A 47 -25.52 -14.56 24.14
C ARG A 47 -26.45 -15.77 24.15
N THR A 48 -27.43 -15.76 23.26
CA THR A 48 -28.34 -16.89 23.02
C THR A 48 -28.50 -17.13 21.53
N ASP A 49 -28.78 -18.36 21.13
CA ASP A 49 -28.75 -18.82 19.72
C ASP A 49 -30.00 -18.45 18.88
N VAL A 50 -30.91 -17.59 19.37
CA VAL A 50 -32.21 -17.34 18.74
C VAL A 50 -32.24 -15.98 18.02
N PRO A 51 -32.51 -15.95 16.69
CA PRO A 51 -32.47 -14.72 15.90
C PRO A 51 -33.81 -13.98 15.72
N VAL A 52 -34.95 -14.47 16.25
CA VAL A 52 -36.27 -13.83 16.06
C VAL A 52 -36.68 -13.04 17.31
N PRO A 53 -36.93 -11.72 17.22
CA PRO A 53 -37.47 -10.94 18.33
C PRO A 53 -38.98 -11.22 18.48
N GLY A 54 -39.40 -11.72 19.65
CA GLY A 54 -40.80 -12.04 19.95
C GLY A 54 -41.27 -11.61 21.34
N LEU A 55 -40.45 -10.88 22.09
CA LEU A 55 -40.73 -10.56 23.48
C LEU A 55 -41.72 -9.40 23.61
N ALA A 56 -42.84 -9.64 24.31
CA ALA A 56 -43.81 -8.61 24.62
C ALA A 56 -43.28 -7.63 25.67
N TRP A 57 -43.66 -6.36 25.57
CA TRP A 57 -43.21 -5.30 26.48
C TRP A 57 -43.56 -5.61 27.94
N GLU A 58 -44.74 -6.18 28.17
CA GLU A 58 -45.24 -6.58 29.49
C GLU A 58 -44.32 -7.63 30.13
N THR A 59 -43.75 -8.53 29.32
CA THR A 59 -42.81 -9.56 29.81
C THR A 59 -41.47 -8.94 30.22
N ILE A 60 -40.99 -7.94 29.48
CA ILE A 60 -39.77 -7.19 29.83
C ILE A 60 -39.96 -6.45 31.16
N LEU A 61 -41.09 -5.77 31.33
CA LEU A 61 -41.38 -5.04 32.57
C LEU A 61 -41.53 -5.99 33.76
N ALA A 62 -42.26 -7.10 33.60
CA ALA A 62 -42.43 -8.10 34.66
C ALA A 62 -41.08 -8.71 35.09
N ALA A 63 -40.20 -9.01 34.13
CA ALA A 63 -38.84 -9.50 34.42
C ALA A 63 -38.00 -8.47 35.19
N ALA A 64 -38.17 -7.18 34.89
CA ALA A 64 -37.49 -6.10 35.61
C ALA A 64 -38.03 -5.89 37.03
N GLN A 65 -39.35 -5.95 37.21
CA GLN A 65 -40.02 -5.88 38.53
C GLN A 65 -39.64 -7.06 39.44
N ALA A 66 -39.36 -8.22 38.85
CA ALA A 66 -38.93 -9.41 39.58
C ALA A 66 -37.52 -9.30 40.19
N VAL A 67 -36.75 -8.24 39.88
CA VAL A 67 -35.42 -7.99 40.43
C VAL A 67 -35.48 -6.87 41.49
N PRO A 68 -35.49 -7.20 42.80
CA PRO A 68 -35.69 -6.20 43.85
C PRO A 68 -34.62 -5.10 43.88
N GLN A 69 -33.37 -5.44 43.54
CA GLN A 69 -32.25 -4.49 43.55
C GLN A 69 -32.35 -3.44 42.42
N ALA A 70 -33.09 -3.75 41.36
CA ALA A 70 -33.30 -2.86 40.23
C ALA A 70 -34.32 -1.74 40.54
N ALA A 71 -35.10 -1.89 41.62
CA ALA A 71 -36.08 -0.90 42.10
C ALA A 71 -37.05 -0.42 41.00
N VAL A 72 -37.57 -1.35 40.20
CA VAL A 72 -38.52 -1.09 39.11
C VAL A 72 -39.94 -1.37 39.60
N SER A 73 -40.77 -0.33 39.61
CA SER A 73 -42.21 -0.43 39.85
C SER A 73 -43.02 -0.25 38.56
N GLY A 74 -42.51 0.55 37.63
CA GLY A 74 -43.12 0.78 36.31
C GLY A 74 -42.09 1.19 35.25
N TRP A 75 -42.57 1.50 34.05
CA TRP A 75 -41.72 1.92 32.92
C TRP A 75 -40.94 3.21 33.20
N GLU A 76 -41.47 4.06 34.08
CA GLU A 76 -40.84 5.28 34.57
C GLU A 76 -39.51 5.05 35.29
N ASP A 77 -39.25 3.84 35.80
CA ASP A 77 -38.01 3.49 36.50
C ASP A 77 -36.94 2.93 35.53
N ILE A 78 -37.31 2.69 34.28
CA ILE A 78 -36.43 2.23 33.22
C ILE A 78 -35.84 3.45 32.50
N ASP A 79 -34.51 3.52 32.40
CA ASP A 79 -33.80 4.58 31.69
C ASP A 79 -33.83 4.33 30.18
N ARG A 80 -33.45 3.12 29.76
CA ARG A 80 -33.48 2.71 28.35
C ARG A 80 -33.47 1.19 28.16
N LEU A 81 -33.85 0.77 26.96
CA LEU A 81 -33.77 -0.60 26.48
C LEU A 81 -32.84 -0.71 25.26
N ASP A 82 -31.84 -1.60 25.33
CA ASP A 82 -30.95 -1.91 24.22
C ASP A 82 -31.28 -3.30 23.64
N VAL A 83 -32.00 -3.37 22.53
CA VAL A 83 -32.32 -4.63 21.84
C VAL A 83 -31.14 -5.04 20.95
N ARG A 84 -30.63 -6.27 21.10
CA ARG A 84 -29.49 -6.80 20.32
C ARG A 84 -29.84 -8.13 19.65
N PRO A 85 -30.53 -8.09 18.49
CA PRO A 85 -30.97 -9.31 17.79
C PRO A 85 -29.82 -10.24 17.40
N SER A 86 -28.67 -9.68 17.00
CA SER A 86 -27.46 -10.46 16.65
C SER A 86 -26.83 -11.21 17.83
N LYS A 87 -27.31 -11.00 19.05
CA LYS A 87 -26.87 -11.68 20.28
C LYS A 87 -28.02 -12.41 20.98
N GLY A 88 -29.25 -12.30 20.46
CA GLY A 88 -30.45 -12.88 21.05
C GLY A 88 -30.86 -12.26 22.40
N ILE A 89 -30.41 -11.05 22.75
CA ILE A 89 -30.69 -10.45 24.06
C ILE A 89 -31.29 -9.03 23.97
N VAL A 90 -32.05 -8.63 24.99
CA VAL A 90 -32.40 -7.23 25.29
C VAL A 90 -31.80 -6.84 26.63
N LYS A 91 -31.24 -5.63 26.71
CA LYS A 91 -30.74 -5.08 27.97
C LYS A 91 -31.73 -4.05 28.51
N VAL A 92 -32.13 -4.22 29.76
CA VAL A 92 -32.91 -3.26 30.52
C VAL A 92 -31.96 -2.49 31.42
N ILE A 93 -31.80 -1.19 31.17
CA ILE A 93 -31.02 -0.31 32.03
C ILE A 93 -31.98 0.53 32.85
N THR A 94 -31.86 0.46 34.18
CA THR A 94 -32.73 1.16 35.12
C THR A 94 -32.12 2.48 35.58
N LYS A 95 -32.95 3.40 36.07
CA LYS A 95 -32.50 4.66 36.69
C LYS A 95 -31.65 4.43 37.95
N SER A 96 -31.85 3.29 38.62
CA SER A 96 -31.01 2.82 39.74
C SER A 96 -29.65 2.24 39.30
N ARG A 97 -29.33 2.32 38.00
CA ARG A 97 -28.07 1.86 37.37
C ARG A 97 -27.83 0.35 37.41
N TRP A 98 -28.90 -0.41 37.43
CA TRP A 98 -28.84 -1.85 37.21
C TRP A 98 -29.05 -2.17 35.73
N GLU A 99 -28.25 -3.10 35.21
CA GLU A 99 -28.44 -3.70 33.90
C GLU A 99 -28.97 -5.12 34.09
N LEU A 100 -30.11 -5.40 33.48
CA LEU A 100 -30.63 -6.75 33.30
C LEU A 100 -30.46 -7.13 31.84
N GLN A 101 -29.90 -8.31 31.58
CA GLN A 101 -29.84 -8.88 30.24
C GLN A 101 -30.87 -10.00 30.16
N LEU A 102 -31.87 -9.85 29.30
CA LEU A 102 -32.94 -10.81 29.10
C LEU A 102 -32.77 -11.52 27.76
N ALA A 103 -33.12 -12.80 27.68
CA ALA A 103 -33.21 -13.52 26.42
C ALA A 103 -34.40 -12.99 25.59
N LEU A 104 -34.20 -12.79 24.29
CA LEU A 104 -35.25 -12.33 23.38
C LEU A 104 -36.33 -13.37 23.08
N ALA A 105 -36.04 -14.65 23.36
CA ALA A 105 -36.94 -15.76 23.07
C ALA A 105 -38.12 -15.81 24.05
N ASP A 106 -37.86 -15.63 25.34
CA ASP A 106 -38.81 -15.90 26.42
C ASP A 106 -38.75 -14.90 27.58
N GLY A 107 -37.83 -13.93 27.53
CA GLY A 107 -37.65 -12.93 28.59
C GLY A 107 -36.88 -13.44 29.80
N ALA A 108 -36.26 -14.63 29.74
CA ALA A 108 -35.48 -15.17 30.84
C ALA A 108 -34.32 -14.22 31.23
N VAL A 109 -34.18 -13.94 32.52
CA VAL A 109 -33.09 -13.10 33.05
C VAL A 109 -31.77 -13.88 32.99
N LEU A 110 -30.89 -13.49 32.06
CA LEU A 110 -29.58 -14.12 31.86
C LEU A 110 -28.53 -13.55 32.80
N GLN A 111 -28.62 -12.26 33.09
CA GLN A 111 -27.69 -11.59 34.00
C GLN A 111 -28.33 -10.35 34.62
N THR A 112 -28.01 -10.10 35.88
CA THR A 112 -28.34 -8.87 36.61
C THR A 112 -27.08 -8.33 37.26
N ALA A 113 -26.69 -7.10 36.95
CA ALA A 113 -25.49 -6.51 37.51
C ALA A 113 -25.54 -4.97 37.57
N TYR A 114 -24.85 -4.40 38.54
CA TYR A 114 -24.72 -2.96 38.69
C TYR A 114 -23.75 -2.39 37.65
N ARG A 115 -24.20 -1.41 36.87
CA ARG A 115 -23.47 -0.82 35.75
C ARG A 115 -22.88 0.53 36.16
N ARG A 116 -21.54 0.63 36.10
CA ARG A 116 -20.81 1.85 36.49
C ARG A 116 -20.44 2.73 35.29
N SER A 117 -20.52 2.20 34.07
CA SER A 117 -20.12 2.93 32.87
C SER A 117 -20.86 4.25 32.72
N ASP A 118 -22.17 4.32 33.00
CA ASP A 118 -22.92 5.57 32.83
C ASP A 118 -22.52 6.62 33.89
N LEU A 119 -22.21 6.20 35.12
CA LEU A 119 -21.62 7.09 36.14
C LEU A 119 -20.24 7.58 35.72
N ILE A 120 -19.40 6.70 35.17
CA ILE A 120 -18.06 7.06 34.71
C ILE A 120 -18.14 7.99 33.50
N GLU A 121 -19.11 7.80 32.59
CA GLU A 121 -19.40 8.69 31.47
C GLU A 121 -19.85 10.07 31.98
N GLN A 122 -20.72 10.14 32.99
CA GLN A 122 -21.12 11.40 33.64
C GLN A 122 -19.96 12.10 34.36
N LEU A 123 -19.04 11.35 34.98
CA LEU A 123 -17.82 11.92 35.55
C LEU A 123 -16.87 12.42 34.46
N HIS A 124 -16.80 11.71 33.33
CA HIS A 124 -15.92 12.03 32.21
C HIS A 124 -16.32 13.32 31.50
N ASP A 125 -17.61 13.50 31.24
CA ASP A 125 -18.12 14.71 30.58
C ASP A 125 -18.46 15.85 31.56
N GLY A 126 -18.36 15.59 32.86
CA GLY A 126 -18.61 16.55 33.94
C GLY A 126 -20.08 16.72 34.32
N SER A 127 -21.02 16.04 33.65
CA SER A 127 -22.46 16.11 33.96
C SER A 127 -22.81 15.53 35.33
N PHE A 128 -21.95 14.69 35.92
CA PHE A 128 -22.09 14.24 37.30
C PHE A 128 -22.18 15.41 38.30
N PHE A 129 -21.48 16.52 38.01
CA PHE A 129 -21.46 17.72 38.84
C PHE A 129 -22.49 18.79 38.39
N GLY A 130 -23.39 18.43 37.48
CA GLY A 130 -24.41 19.30 36.90
C GLY A 130 -24.06 19.82 35.51
N ASP A 131 -25.09 20.12 34.72
CA ASP A 131 -24.97 20.56 33.32
C ASP A 131 -24.13 21.83 33.17
N ALA A 132 -24.19 22.73 34.15
CA ALA A 132 -23.35 23.92 34.20
C ALA A 132 -21.86 23.58 34.31
N THR A 133 -21.49 22.59 35.12
CA THR A 133 -20.09 22.14 35.27
C THR A 133 -19.57 21.52 33.98
N LYS A 134 -20.38 20.73 33.29
CA LYS A 134 -20.06 20.17 31.96
C LYS A 134 -19.72 21.27 30.96
N LEU A 135 -20.58 22.28 30.82
CA LEU A 135 -20.43 23.33 29.82
C LEU A 135 -19.42 24.43 30.18
N TRP A 136 -19.29 24.79 31.46
CA TRP A 136 -18.48 25.93 31.88
C TRP A 136 -17.14 25.56 32.51
N ILE A 137 -16.93 24.30 32.88
CA ILE A 137 -15.66 23.84 33.46
C ILE A 137 -15.00 22.82 32.54
N PHE A 138 -15.68 21.71 32.21
CA PHE A 138 -15.07 20.62 31.45
C PHE A 138 -14.83 20.98 29.98
N LEU A 139 -15.82 21.59 29.31
CA LEU A 139 -15.66 22.01 27.91
C LEU A 139 -14.54 23.06 27.73
N PRO A 140 -14.47 24.17 28.50
CA PRO A 140 -13.36 25.11 28.42
C PRO A 140 -12.02 24.49 28.79
N SER A 141 -11.99 23.57 29.77
CA SER A 141 -10.78 22.82 30.10
C SER A 141 -10.27 21.99 28.92
N GLY A 142 -11.17 21.32 28.19
CA GLY A 142 -10.84 20.58 26.96
C GLY A 142 -10.25 21.50 25.87
N LEU A 143 -10.83 22.68 25.67
CA LEU A 143 -10.31 23.67 24.71
C LEU A 143 -8.92 24.18 25.08
N VAL A 144 -8.68 24.43 26.37
CA VAL A 144 -7.37 24.87 26.87
C VAL A 144 -6.35 23.74 26.69
N VAL A 145 -6.67 22.49 27.06
CA VAL A 145 -5.76 21.34 26.83
C VAL A 145 -5.45 21.17 25.35
N PHE A 146 -6.44 21.32 24.47
CA PHE A 146 -6.25 21.26 23.03
C PHE A 146 -5.32 22.36 22.52
N ALA A 147 -5.50 23.60 23.00
CA ALA A 147 -4.62 24.72 22.67
C ALA A 147 -3.19 24.51 23.20
N LEU A 148 -3.03 23.97 24.42
CA LEU A 148 -1.73 23.59 24.96
C LEU A 148 -1.06 22.50 24.11
N TRP A 149 -1.81 21.49 23.67
CA TRP A 149 -1.29 20.45 22.78
C TRP A 149 -0.81 21.01 21.43
N LEU A 150 -1.62 21.85 20.76
CA LEU A 150 -1.24 22.49 19.49
C LEU A 150 -0.01 23.39 19.64
N THR A 151 0.06 24.18 20.71
CA THR A 151 1.19 25.07 20.96
C THR A 151 2.44 24.30 21.40
N GLY A 152 2.29 23.17 22.07
CA GLY A 152 3.35 22.20 22.36
C GLY A 152 3.91 21.56 21.10
N LEU A 153 3.05 21.08 20.18
CA LEU A 153 3.45 20.56 18.88
C LEU A 153 4.18 21.61 18.04
N TYR A 154 3.67 22.84 18.01
CA TYR A 154 4.34 23.94 17.32
C TYR A 154 5.76 24.16 17.86
N LEU A 155 5.93 24.19 19.19
CA LEU A 155 7.26 24.31 19.80
C LEU A 155 8.17 23.10 19.55
N PHE A 156 7.61 21.90 19.39
CA PHE A 156 8.34 20.68 19.04
C PHE A 156 8.87 20.71 17.60
N PHE A 157 8.04 21.15 16.64
CA PHE A 157 8.42 21.20 15.22
C PHE A 157 9.19 22.46 14.82
N LEU A 158 9.05 23.57 15.54
CA LEU A 158 9.72 24.84 15.23
C LEU A 158 11.26 24.71 15.12
N PRO A 159 11.98 24.00 16.02
CA PRO A 159 13.41 23.72 15.87
C PRO A 159 13.75 22.93 14.60
N MET A 160 12.91 21.97 14.21
CA MET A 160 13.13 21.17 13.00
C MET A 160 12.93 21.99 11.73
N LEU A 161 11.88 22.82 11.70
CA LEU A 161 11.57 23.72 10.59
C LEU A 161 12.63 24.81 10.43
N THR A 162 13.12 25.37 11.54
CA THR A 162 14.21 26.35 11.52
C THR A 162 15.55 25.73 11.14
N LYS A 163 15.86 24.50 11.55
CA LYS A 163 17.04 23.75 11.08
C LYS A 163 16.95 23.48 9.57
N ARG A 164 15.78 23.09 9.06
CA ARG A 164 15.53 22.91 7.61
C ARG A 164 15.65 24.23 6.83
N LYS A 165 15.11 25.34 7.33
CA LYS A 165 15.28 26.68 6.71
C LYS A 165 16.74 27.13 6.69
N ARG A 166 17.49 26.95 7.79
CA ARG A 166 18.93 27.26 7.84
C ARG A 166 19.75 26.39 6.90
N ALA A 167 19.41 25.11 6.76
CA ALA A 167 20.05 24.21 5.79
C ALA A 167 19.76 24.64 4.34
N ARG A 168 18.51 25.02 4.02
CA ARG A 168 18.14 25.56 2.70
C ARG A 168 18.82 26.88 2.37
N LEU A 169 18.92 27.80 3.34
CA LEU A 169 19.63 29.08 3.16
C LEU A 169 21.14 28.88 2.98
N LYS A 170 21.75 27.92 3.68
CA LYS A 170 23.15 27.52 3.44
C LYS A 170 23.33 26.92 2.04
N ALA A 171 22.44 26.04 1.59
CA ALA A 171 22.49 25.47 0.25
C ALA A 171 22.30 26.53 -0.85
N ALA A 172 21.37 27.47 -0.67
CA ALA A 172 21.14 28.59 -1.60
C ALA A 172 22.34 29.56 -1.66
N ALA A 173 22.98 29.85 -0.53
CA ALA A 173 24.21 30.65 -0.48
C ALA A 173 25.39 29.95 -1.18
N SER A 174 25.51 28.62 -1.06
CA SER A 174 26.51 27.82 -1.79
C SER A 174 26.24 27.76 -3.29
N LEU A 175 24.97 27.82 -3.73
CA LEU A 175 24.59 27.91 -5.14
C LEU A 175 24.82 29.31 -5.74
N LEU A 176 24.60 30.39 -4.98
CA LEU A 176 24.91 31.75 -5.44
C LEU A 176 26.42 32.02 -5.55
N ALA A 177 27.25 31.38 -4.73
CA ALA A 177 28.72 31.46 -4.86
C ALA A 177 29.28 30.73 -6.10
N LEU A 178 28.46 29.89 -6.76
CA LEU A 178 28.84 29.15 -7.96
C LEU A 178 28.42 29.86 -9.27
N VAL A 179 27.73 31.01 -9.19
CA VAL A 179 27.16 31.69 -10.36
C VAL A 179 27.60 33.16 -10.40
N LEU A 180 28.83 33.39 -10.87
CA LEU A 180 29.35 34.60 -11.54
C LEU A 180 30.59 34.16 -12.36
N PRO A 181 30.90 34.79 -13.52
CA PRO A 181 30.85 34.10 -14.79
C PRO A 181 32.24 33.77 -15.36
N VAL A 182 32.39 32.58 -15.94
CA VAL A 182 33.40 32.32 -16.96
C VAL A 182 32.65 31.83 -18.20
N ALA A 183 32.37 32.78 -19.09
CA ALA A 183 32.06 32.52 -20.48
C ALA A 183 33.26 32.97 -21.32
N LEU A 184 33.45 32.30 -22.47
CA LEU A 184 34.54 32.43 -23.45
C LEU A 184 35.81 31.62 -23.14
N ASP A 185 35.77 30.31 -23.38
CA ASP A 185 36.41 29.72 -24.57
C ASP A 185 36.21 28.20 -24.57
N ALA A 186 35.36 27.72 -25.47
CA ALA A 186 35.18 26.28 -25.72
C ALA A 186 34.80 26.04 -27.17
N GLN A 187 35.69 26.46 -28.09
CA GLN A 187 35.80 25.84 -29.40
C GLN A 187 37.24 25.34 -29.54
N ASN A 188 37.39 24.07 -29.89
CA ASN A 188 38.65 23.34 -30.14
C ASN A 188 39.39 22.72 -28.94
N ALA A 189 38.71 21.89 -28.16
CA ALA A 189 39.39 20.77 -27.48
C ALA A 189 39.31 19.52 -28.37
N PRO A 190 40.44 18.85 -28.71
CA PRO A 190 40.42 17.64 -29.52
C PRO A 190 39.67 16.54 -28.78
N ARG A 191 38.62 16.00 -29.41
CA ARG A 191 37.94 14.79 -28.97
C ARG A 191 38.96 13.66 -28.97
N THR A 192 39.37 13.23 -27.79
CA THR A 192 40.03 11.94 -27.61
C THR A 192 39.11 10.87 -28.23
N PRO A 193 39.61 9.97 -29.07
CA PRO A 193 38.79 8.89 -29.60
C PRO A 193 38.24 8.12 -28.39
N ARG A 194 36.91 8.03 -28.27
CA ARG A 194 36.31 7.00 -27.42
C ARG A 194 36.84 5.69 -27.97
N GLY A 195 37.79 5.07 -27.26
CA GLY A 195 38.17 3.70 -27.50
C GLY A 195 36.89 2.89 -27.64
N THR A 196 36.84 2.04 -28.65
CA THR A 196 35.72 1.13 -28.94
C THR A 196 35.19 0.57 -27.62
N ALA A 197 34.05 1.07 -27.14
CA ALA A 197 33.46 0.59 -25.92
C ALA A 197 33.18 -0.90 -26.13
N ALA A 198 33.86 -1.76 -25.36
CA ALA A 198 33.63 -3.18 -25.43
C ALA A 198 32.14 -3.45 -25.28
N THR A 199 31.57 -4.29 -26.15
CA THR A 199 30.16 -4.65 -26.09
C THR A 199 29.85 -5.16 -24.68
N PRO A 200 28.84 -4.61 -23.98
CA PRO A 200 28.52 -5.04 -22.61
C PRO A 200 28.23 -6.54 -22.57
N TYR A 201 28.82 -7.24 -21.60
CA TYR A 201 28.65 -8.70 -21.45
C TYR A 201 27.17 -9.09 -21.38
N VAL A 202 26.75 -10.05 -22.19
CA VAL A 202 25.41 -10.63 -22.15
C VAL A 202 25.52 -12.07 -21.65
N PRO A 203 24.75 -12.48 -20.63
CA PRO A 203 24.80 -13.86 -20.17
C PRO A 203 24.27 -14.83 -21.22
N ALA A 204 25.02 -15.91 -21.43
CA ALA A 204 24.56 -17.08 -22.16
C ALA A 204 23.60 -17.92 -21.30
N ALA A 205 23.31 -19.17 -21.72
CA ALA A 205 22.52 -20.11 -20.94
C ALA A 205 23.11 -20.33 -19.53
N THR A 206 24.43 -20.49 -19.45
CA THR A 206 25.19 -20.49 -18.19
C THR A 206 25.72 -19.09 -17.93
N TRP A 207 25.38 -18.53 -16.75
CA TRP A 207 25.85 -17.21 -16.37
C TRP A 207 27.29 -17.27 -15.85
N GLU A 208 28.19 -16.52 -16.49
CA GLU A 208 29.57 -16.41 -16.04
C GLU A 208 29.65 -15.81 -14.62
N ARG A 209 30.38 -16.53 -13.76
CA ARG A 209 30.70 -16.13 -12.39
C ARG A 209 32.13 -15.63 -12.34
N ARG A 210 32.36 -14.52 -11.63
CA ARG A 210 33.69 -13.97 -11.37
C ARG A 210 33.89 -13.77 -9.88
N ALA A 211 35.11 -14.02 -9.41
CA ALA A 211 35.45 -13.75 -8.02
C ALA A 211 35.23 -12.25 -7.71
N PRO A 212 34.68 -11.89 -6.54
CA PRO A 212 34.44 -10.49 -6.19
C PRO A 212 35.68 -9.61 -6.36
N SER A 213 36.86 -10.09 -5.95
CA SER A 213 38.13 -9.38 -6.09
C SER A 213 38.51 -9.09 -7.54
N ALA A 214 38.18 -9.97 -8.50
CA ALA A 214 38.41 -9.76 -9.93
C ALA A 214 37.49 -8.69 -10.53
N MET A 215 36.42 -8.33 -9.82
CA MET A 215 35.45 -7.30 -10.21
C MET A 215 35.56 -6.03 -9.36
N ASN A 216 36.70 -5.84 -8.68
CA ASN A 216 36.94 -4.74 -7.74
C ASN A 216 35.89 -4.66 -6.62
N VAL A 217 35.50 -5.83 -6.09
CA VAL A 217 34.60 -5.96 -4.95
C VAL A 217 35.34 -6.65 -3.80
N ASP A 218 35.28 -6.07 -2.62
CA ASP A 218 35.85 -6.65 -1.40
C ASP A 218 35.06 -7.89 -0.97
N SER A 219 35.68 -9.07 -1.11
CA SER A 219 35.04 -10.35 -0.82
C SER A 219 34.55 -10.48 0.62
N ALA A 220 35.27 -9.92 1.60
CA ALA A 220 34.91 -10.05 3.02
C ALA A 220 33.71 -9.15 3.36
N LYS A 221 33.70 -7.91 2.87
CA LYS A 221 32.56 -7.01 3.04
C LYS A 221 31.31 -7.52 2.31
N LEU A 222 31.47 -8.06 1.10
CA LEU A 222 30.37 -8.66 0.35
C LEU A 222 29.77 -9.87 1.10
N ALA A 223 30.62 -10.75 1.64
CA ALA A 223 30.17 -11.88 2.45
C ALA A 223 29.41 -11.41 3.70
N ALA A 224 29.88 -10.35 4.37
CA ALA A 224 29.17 -9.76 5.51
C ALA A 224 27.79 -9.18 5.12
N ALA A 225 27.68 -8.52 3.97
CA ALA A 225 26.41 -8.02 3.46
C ALA A 225 25.41 -9.16 3.16
N ILE A 226 25.88 -10.27 2.60
CA ILE A 226 25.05 -11.46 2.34
C ILE A 226 24.59 -12.09 3.65
N ALA A 227 25.50 -12.25 4.63
CA ALA A 227 25.15 -12.76 5.95
C ALA A 227 24.10 -11.88 6.64
N PHE A 228 24.23 -10.56 6.52
CA PHE A 228 23.24 -9.60 7.01
C PHE A 228 21.87 -9.79 6.34
N ALA A 229 21.82 -9.96 5.01
CA ALA A 229 20.56 -10.20 4.30
C ALA A 229 19.87 -11.49 4.75
N VAL A 230 20.63 -12.58 4.94
CA VAL A 230 20.11 -13.87 5.41
C VAL A 230 19.61 -13.78 6.85
N GLN A 231 20.35 -13.10 7.74
CA GLN A 231 19.96 -12.92 9.14
C GLN A 231 18.72 -12.03 9.31
N ASN A 232 18.47 -11.14 8.35
CA ASN A 232 17.30 -10.25 8.33
C ASN A 232 16.19 -10.77 7.41
N GLU A 233 15.96 -12.09 7.40
CA GLU A 233 14.84 -12.70 6.69
C GLU A 233 13.49 -12.06 7.07
N ALA A 234 12.63 -11.88 6.06
CA ALA A 234 11.26 -11.41 6.25
C ALA A 234 10.45 -12.37 7.15
N ARG A 235 9.85 -11.83 8.22
CA ARG A 235 9.04 -12.58 9.19
C ARG A 235 7.66 -13.04 8.68
N ALA A 236 7.30 -12.65 7.46
CA ALA A 236 6.05 -13.09 6.85
C ALA A 236 6.03 -14.63 6.74
N PRO A 237 4.88 -15.28 6.96
CA PRO A 237 4.75 -16.73 6.82
C PRO A 237 5.31 -17.23 5.49
N ARG A 238 5.77 -18.49 5.47
CA ARG A 238 6.23 -19.11 4.23
C ARG A 238 5.09 -19.46 3.29
N ASP A 239 3.92 -19.76 3.84
CA ASP A 239 2.70 -19.91 3.05
C ASP A 239 2.21 -18.53 2.57
N MET A 240 2.09 -18.36 1.26
CA MET A 240 1.74 -17.06 0.67
C MET A 240 0.26 -16.73 0.75
N GLU A 241 -0.61 -17.74 0.83
CA GLU A 241 -2.02 -17.52 1.08
C GLU A 241 -2.23 -17.04 2.52
N GLU A 242 -1.58 -17.71 3.48
CA GLU A 242 -1.60 -17.28 4.88
C GLU A 242 -0.99 -15.87 5.04
N SER A 243 0.15 -15.62 4.41
CA SER A 243 0.82 -14.31 4.42
C SER A 243 -0.11 -13.21 3.90
N HIS A 244 -0.84 -13.49 2.81
CA HIS A 244 -1.84 -12.59 2.25
C HIS A 244 -2.96 -12.28 3.25
N TYR A 245 -3.60 -13.29 3.84
CA TYR A 245 -4.70 -13.06 4.78
C TYR A 245 -4.27 -12.40 6.10
N ARG A 246 -3.02 -12.58 6.53
CA ARG A 246 -2.46 -11.86 7.69
C ARG A 246 -2.12 -10.41 7.39
N SER A 247 -1.96 -10.04 6.12
CA SER A 247 -1.62 -8.69 5.67
C SER A 247 -2.82 -8.01 5.00
N PHE A 248 -3.00 -8.20 3.70
CA PHE A 248 -3.99 -7.52 2.86
C PHE A 248 -5.40 -8.12 2.96
N GLY A 249 -5.57 -9.36 3.42
CA GLY A 249 -6.89 -10.00 3.50
C GLY A 249 -7.87 -9.36 4.49
N ARG A 250 -7.42 -8.36 5.27
CA ARG A 250 -8.29 -7.54 6.14
C ARG A 250 -8.99 -6.41 5.39
N GLU A 251 -8.52 -6.07 4.19
CA GLU A 251 -9.16 -5.08 3.33
C GLU A 251 -10.53 -5.60 2.85
N PRO A 252 -11.54 -4.72 2.65
CA PRO A 252 -12.76 -5.08 1.95
C PRO A 252 -12.43 -5.73 0.61
N PHE A 253 -13.15 -6.78 0.23
CA PHE A 253 -12.85 -7.53 -0.99
C PHE A 253 -11.39 -8.05 -1.06
N GLY A 254 -10.71 -8.21 0.08
CA GLY A 254 -9.31 -8.60 0.18
C GLY A 254 -9.04 -10.08 -0.07
N GLN A 255 -10.02 -10.90 -0.46
CA GLN A 255 -9.80 -12.31 -0.76
C GLN A 255 -8.82 -12.52 -1.92
N GLY A 256 -8.01 -13.58 -1.83
CA GLY A 256 -7.16 -14.03 -2.92
C GLY A 256 -8.01 -14.64 -4.04
N ILE A 257 -7.81 -14.21 -5.29
CA ILE A 257 -8.57 -14.66 -6.47
C ILE A 257 -7.65 -15.15 -7.60
N GLY A 258 -6.44 -15.57 -7.25
CA GLY A 258 -5.49 -16.17 -8.17
C GLY A 258 -4.48 -17.00 -7.39
N PRO A 259 -3.56 -17.69 -8.10
CA PRO A 259 -2.73 -18.71 -7.49
C PRO A 259 -1.80 -18.17 -6.41
N PHE A 260 -1.67 -18.94 -5.33
CA PHE A 260 -0.61 -18.81 -4.33
C PHE A 260 0.32 -20.02 -4.37
N LYS A 261 1.56 -19.81 -3.92
CA LYS A 261 2.55 -20.87 -3.74
C LYS A 261 3.41 -20.49 -2.53
N PRO A 262 3.79 -21.43 -1.66
CA PRO A 262 4.74 -21.14 -0.58
C PRO A 262 6.06 -20.55 -1.10
N ARG A 263 6.63 -19.58 -0.39
CA ARG A 263 7.93 -18.95 -0.73
C ARG A 263 9.14 -19.81 -0.32
N GLY A 264 10.28 -19.55 -0.97
CA GLY A 264 11.55 -20.22 -0.70
C GLY A 264 12.38 -19.47 0.33
N GLU A 265 13.63 -19.92 0.49
CA GLU A 265 14.61 -19.29 1.37
C GLU A 265 14.94 -17.85 0.94
N PRO A 266 15.45 -17.00 1.86
CA PRO A 266 16.08 -15.73 1.50
C PRO A 266 17.12 -15.96 0.40
N THR A 267 16.87 -15.35 -0.75
CA THR A 267 17.59 -15.66 -1.99
C THR A 267 18.07 -14.37 -2.62
N GLY A 268 19.26 -14.40 -3.20
CA GLY A 268 19.72 -13.26 -3.97
C GLY A 268 20.84 -13.55 -4.94
N VAL A 269 21.03 -12.58 -5.83
CA VAL A 269 22.00 -12.57 -6.92
C VAL A 269 22.57 -11.15 -7.00
N ILE A 270 23.89 -11.01 -6.99
CA ILE A 270 24.58 -9.73 -7.15
C ILE A 270 25.39 -9.79 -8.44
N LEU A 271 25.14 -8.84 -9.32
CA LEU A 271 25.81 -8.68 -10.59
C LEU A 271 26.65 -7.40 -10.58
N ARG A 272 27.90 -7.49 -11.05
CA ARG A 272 28.76 -6.34 -11.35
C ARG A 272 29.27 -6.47 -12.77
N GLY A 273 29.10 -5.45 -13.62
CA GLY A 273 29.51 -5.56 -15.03
C GLY A 273 28.69 -6.57 -15.84
N GLY A 274 27.53 -6.98 -15.34
CA GLY A 274 26.76 -8.12 -15.85
C GLY A 274 27.25 -9.51 -15.42
N TYR A 275 28.38 -9.63 -14.71
CA TYR A 275 28.89 -10.91 -14.20
C TYR A 275 28.36 -11.20 -12.80
N VAL A 276 28.12 -12.46 -12.49
CA VAL A 276 27.72 -12.87 -11.14
C VAL A 276 28.93 -12.80 -10.21
N VAL A 277 28.85 -11.94 -9.19
CA VAL A 277 29.88 -11.85 -8.14
C VAL A 277 29.47 -12.58 -6.87
N ALA A 278 28.17 -12.75 -6.64
CA ALA A 278 27.65 -13.57 -5.55
C ALA A 278 26.22 -14.04 -5.82
N SER A 279 25.85 -15.17 -5.21
CA SER A 279 24.47 -15.66 -5.12
C SER A 279 24.30 -16.51 -3.86
N TRP A 280 23.10 -16.52 -3.28
CA TRP A 280 22.76 -17.34 -2.11
C TRP A 280 21.29 -17.79 -2.14
N GLY A 281 20.93 -18.73 -1.27
CA GLY A 281 19.58 -19.29 -1.19
C GLY A 281 19.28 -20.20 -2.39
N GLU A 282 18.11 -20.02 -3.00
CA GLU A 282 17.60 -20.85 -4.09
C GLU A 282 17.34 -20.04 -5.39
N PRO A 283 18.37 -19.50 -6.08
CA PRO A 283 18.18 -18.61 -7.23
C PRO A 283 17.33 -19.16 -8.36
N ASP A 284 17.30 -20.49 -8.55
CA ASP A 284 16.53 -21.18 -9.59
C ASP A 284 15.05 -21.39 -9.23
N ARG A 285 14.67 -21.21 -7.96
CA ARG A 285 13.29 -21.42 -7.50
C ARG A 285 12.36 -20.36 -8.11
N VAL A 286 11.34 -20.83 -8.83
CA VAL A 286 10.29 -19.98 -9.40
C VAL A 286 9.29 -19.59 -8.32
N ASP A 287 9.28 -18.31 -7.97
CA ASP A 287 8.45 -17.79 -6.88
C ASP A 287 7.69 -16.55 -7.30
N MET A 288 6.56 -16.31 -6.63
CA MET A 288 5.79 -15.09 -6.78
C MET A 288 6.68 -13.88 -6.48
N THR A 289 6.72 -12.91 -7.39
CA THR A 289 7.50 -11.66 -7.23
C THR A 289 6.62 -10.46 -6.87
N HIS A 290 5.33 -10.72 -6.63
CA HIS A 290 4.32 -9.73 -6.25
C HIS A 290 4.34 -8.51 -7.18
N SER A 291 4.54 -7.31 -6.64
CA SER A 291 4.46 -6.06 -7.40
C SER A 291 5.54 -5.84 -8.44
N VAL A 292 6.65 -6.61 -8.47
CA VAL A 292 7.60 -6.55 -9.60
C VAL A 292 6.89 -6.86 -10.93
N THR A 293 5.79 -7.61 -10.90
CA THR A 293 4.86 -7.81 -12.03
C THR A 293 4.48 -6.50 -12.74
N LYS A 294 4.29 -5.41 -12.00
CA LYS A 294 3.91 -4.09 -12.55
C LYS A 294 5.00 -3.54 -13.47
N SER A 295 6.26 -3.84 -13.21
CA SER A 295 7.36 -3.41 -14.09
C SER A 295 7.36 -4.18 -15.40
N PHE A 296 6.96 -5.45 -15.43
CA PHE A 296 6.71 -6.16 -16.68
C PHE A 296 5.51 -5.59 -17.44
N LEU A 297 4.44 -5.20 -16.73
CA LEU A 297 3.32 -4.46 -17.32
C LEU A 297 3.79 -3.13 -17.94
N SER A 298 4.63 -2.37 -17.24
CA SER A 298 5.27 -1.16 -17.78
C SER A 298 5.99 -1.43 -19.10
N VAL A 299 6.77 -2.51 -19.16
CA VAL A 299 7.55 -2.85 -20.35
C VAL A 299 6.64 -3.23 -21.52
N VAL A 300 5.60 -4.06 -21.34
CA VAL A 300 4.70 -4.40 -22.45
C VAL A 300 3.86 -3.21 -22.92
N THR A 301 3.52 -2.26 -22.03
CA THR A 301 2.93 -0.98 -22.44
C THR A 301 3.94 -0.12 -23.20
N GLY A 302 5.21 -0.10 -22.78
CA GLY A 302 6.27 0.60 -23.48
C GLY A 302 6.54 0.05 -24.87
N LEU A 303 6.50 -1.27 -25.03
CA LEU A 303 6.61 -1.92 -26.32
C LEU A 303 5.44 -1.61 -27.27
N ALA A 304 4.24 -1.36 -26.72
CA ALA A 304 3.09 -0.88 -27.48
C ALA A 304 3.29 0.58 -27.91
N PHE A 305 3.83 1.42 -27.02
CA PHE A 305 4.23 2.79 -27.36
C PHE A 305 5.29 2.83 -28.46
N ASP A 306 6.37 2.04 -28.33
CA ASP A 306 7.46 1.95 -29.29
C ASP A 306 6.98 1.48 -30.69
N ARG A 307 5.86 0.76 -30.75
CA ARG A 307 5.24 0.28 -32.00
C ARG A 307 4.10 1.17 -32.51
N GLY A 308 3.80 2.28 -31.82
CA GLY A 308 2.71 3.19 -32.17
C GLY A 308 1.31 2.62 -31.92
N LEU A 309 1.18 1.50 -31.20
CA LEU A 309 -0.12 0.98 -30.73
C LEU A 309 -0.71 1.89 -29.64
N VAL A 310 0.17 2.47 -28.82
CA VAL A 310 -0.12 3.66 -28.01
C VAL A 310 0.58 4.83 -28.68
N ARG A 311 -0.16 5.80 -29.20
CA ARG A 311 0.43 6.87 -30.03
C ARG A 311 1.14 7.92 -29.18
N SER A 312 0.61 8.18 -27.98
CA SER A 312 1.22 9.06 -27.00
C SER A 312 0.83 8.65 -25.59
N VAL A 313 1.75 8.81 -24.63
CA VAL A 313 1.41 8.59 -23.21
C VAL A 313 0.47 9.67 -22.67
N ASP A 314 0.42 10.83 -23.31
CA ASP A 314 -0.45 11.95 -22.93
C ASP A 314 -1.85 11.85 -23.55
N GLU A 315 -2.10 10.85 -24.42
CA GLU A 315 -3.43 10.65 -24.99
C GLU A 315 -4.38 9.98 -23.98
N PRO A 316 -5.65 10.38 -23.92
CA PRO A 316 -6.65 9.69 -23.11
C PRO A 316 -6.76 8.21 -23.49
N VAL A 317 -6.71 7.32 -22.50
CA VAL A 317 -6.66 5.87 -22.73
C VAL A 317 -7.88 5.43 -23.55
N HIS A 318 -9.05 5.95 -23.21
CA HIS A 318 -10.33 5.57 -23.81
C HIS A 318 -10.38 5.69 -25.35
N LEU A 319 -9.54 6.53 -25.97
CA LEU A 319 -9.50 6.71 -27.43
C LEU A 319 -9.00 5.46 -28.17
N SER A 320 -8.30 4.57 -27.47
CA SER A 320 -7.76 3.31 -28.00
C SER A 320 -8.51 2.08 -27.49
N GLN A 321 -9.67 2.27 -26.87
CA GLN A 321 -10.37 1.23 -26.12
C GLN A 321 -11.79 1.03 -26.65
N ALA A 322 -12.27 -0.20 -26.57
CA ALA A 322 -13.65 -0.57 -26.86
C ALA A 322 -14.23 -1.36 -25.67
N PRO A 323 -15.56 -1.31 -25.46
CA PRO A 323 -16.22 -2.20 -24.50
C PRO A 323 -15.83 -3.65 -24.75
N THR A 324 -15.32 -4.32 -23.73
CA THR A 324 -14.75 -5.66 -23.81
C THR A 324 -15.73 -6.69 -23.28
N TYR A 325 -15.99 -7.77 -24.01
CA TYR A 325 -16.92 -8.80 -23.54
C TYR A 325 -16.25 -9.66 -22.45
N ALA A 326 -16.86 -9.69 -21.26
CA ALA A 326 -16.39 -10.56 -20.18
C ALA A 326 -16.68 -12.03 -20.55
N LEU A 327 -15.66 -12.89 -20.58
CA LEU A 327 -15.86 -14.29 -20.85
C LEU A 327 -16.54 -14.94 -19.64
N ARG A 328 -17.69 -15.56 -19.88
CA ARG A 328 -18.36 -16.39 -18.89
C ARG A 328 -18.00 -17.84 -19.16
N LEU A 329 -17.10 -18.38 -18.33
CA LEU A 329 -16.67 -19.79 -18.42
C LEU A 329 -17.80 -20.76 -18.08
N GLN A 330 -18.85 -20.30 -17.39
CA GLN A 330 -20.05 -21.07 -17.07
C GLN A 330 -21.29 -20.32 -17.55
N ALA A 331 -22.21 -21.04 -18.20
CA ALA A 331 -23.52 -20.52 -18.51
C ALA A 331 -24.30 -20.26 -17.21
N PRO A 332 -25.15 -19.22 -17.13
CA PRO A 332 -26.04 -19.04 -16.00
C PRO A 332 -26.92 -20.29 -15.84
N SER A 333 -27.09 -20.78 -14.61
CA SER A 333 -27.93 -21.96 -14.33
C SER A 333 -29.40 -21.73 -14.67
N GLU A 334 -29.84 -20.47 -14.61
CA GLU A 334 -31.23 -20.06 -14.85
C GLU A 334 -31.30 -19.08 -16.04
N PRO A 335 -32.08 -19.38 -17.10
CA PRO A 335 -32.35 -18.45 -18.19
C PRO A 335 -32.87 -17.10 -17.66
N GLY A 336 -32.36 -15.99 -18.19
CA GLY A 336 -32.78 -14.66 -17.77
C GLY A 336 -32.25 -14.18 -16.40
N SER A 337 -31.53 -15.01 -15.62
CA SER A 337 -30.91 -14.59 -14.35
C SER A 337 -29.95 -13.40 -14.47
N THR A 338 -29.46 -13.10 -15.67
CA THR A 338 -28.61 -11.94 -15.97
C THR A 338 -29.31 -10.86 -16.79
N TYR A 339 -30.65 -10.92 -16.92
CA TYR A 339 -31.43 -9.86 -17.56
C TYR A 339 -31.17 -8.52 -16.85
N GLY A 340 -30.95 -7.46 -17.64
CA GLY A 340 -30.60 -6.14 -17.13
C GLY A 340 -29.16 -5.95 -16.65
N ARG A 341 -28.31 -6.99 -16.66
CA ARG A 341 -26.88 -6.86 -16.30
C ARG A 341 -26.03 -6.56 -17.54
N ALA A 342 -25.12 -5.59 -17.41
CA ALA A 342 -24.13 -5.32 -18.46
C ALA A 342 -23.26 -6.57 -18.73
N MET A 343 -23.10 -6.91 -20.01
CA MET A 343 -22.22 -8.00 -20.45
C MET A 343 -20.83 -7.52 -20.85
N PHE A 344 -20.68 -6.22 -21.09
CA PHE A 344 -19.43 -5.59 -21.47
C PHE A 344 -18.78 -4.91 -20.28
N ILE A 345 -17.45 -5.02 -20.22
CA ILE A 345 -16.57 -4.26 -19.37
C ILE A 345 -16.19 -3.01 -20.13
N ASP A 346 -16.63 -1.85 -19.66
CA ASP A 346 -16.25 -0.55 -20.21
C ASP A 346 -15.69 0.34 -19.08
N PRO A 347 -14.38 0.23 -18.77
CA PRO A 347 -13.76 0.95 -17.67
C PRO A 347 -13.71 2.47 -17.89
N TRP A 348 -14.05 2.96 -19.09
CA TRP A 348 -13.79 4.32 -19.53
C TRP A 348 -15.08 5.10 -19.84
N ASN A 349 -16.23 4.60 -19.40
CA ASN A 349 -17.53 5.16 -19.75
C ASN A 349 -17.90 6.45 -18.98
N THR A 350 -17.25 6.75 -17.85
CA THR A 350 -17.56 7.95 -17.06
C THR A 350 -16.83 9.19 -17.58
N PRO A 351 -17.38 10.41 -17.37
CA PRO A 351 -16.68 11.65 -17.73
C PRO A 351 -15.29 11.77 -17.10
N HIS A 352 -15.13 11.32 -15.85
CA HIS A 352 -13.85 11.30 -15.14
C HIS A 352 -12.85 10.36 -15.84
N ASN A 353 -13.24 9.10 -16.05
CA ASN A 353 -12.34 8.11 -16.62
C ASN A 353 -11.93 8.43 -18.08
N ARG A 354 -12.78 9.16 -18.83
CA ARG A 354 -12.43 9.66 -20.18
C ARG A 354 -11.32 10.70 -20.20
N SER A 355 -11.03 11.36 -19.07
CA SER A 355 -9.92 12.32 -18.98
C SER A 355 -8.57 11.68 -18.61
N ILE A 356 -8.56 10.39 -18.28
CA ILE A 356 -7.36 9.67 -17.82
C ILE A 356 -6.48 9.31 -19.01
N THR A 357 -5.21 9.68 -18.95
CA THR A 357 -4.17 9.38 -19.96
C THR A 357 -3.39 8.12 -19.57
N TRP A 358 -2.61 7.59 -20.51
CA TRP A 358 -1.69 6.49 -20.22
C TRP A 358 -0.64 6.87 -19.18
N ASP A 359 -0.11 8.10 -19.22
CA ASP A 359 0.84 8.63 -18.22
C ASP A 359 0.21 8.66 -16.83
N HIS A 360 -1.06 9.10 -16.71
CA HIS A 360 -1.78 9.07 -15.44
C HIS A 360 -1.91 7.65 -14.87
N MET A 361 -2.23 6.68 -15.73
CA MET A 361 -2.28 5.27 -15.33
C MET A 361 -0.90 4.78 -14.88
N LEU A 362 0.14 4.97 -15.71
CA LEU A 362 1.50 4.49 -15.45
C LEU A 362 2.09 5.05 -14.15
N ARG A 363 1.77 6.29 -13.81
CA ARG A 363 2.26 6.98 -12.59
C ARG A 363 1.43 6.74 -11.34
N GLN A 364 0.30 6.03 -11.45
CA GLN A 364 -0.67 5.84 -10.37
C GLN A 364 -1.23 7.15 -9.82
N VAL A 365 -1.56 8.07 -10.72
CA VAL A 365 -2.20 9.37 -10.41
C VAL A 365 -3.53 9.56 -11.14
N SER A 366 -4.14 8.46 -11.61
CA SER A 366 -5.34 8.52 -12.44
C SER A 366 -6.63 8.80 -11.68
N ASP A 367 -6.65 8.46 -10.39
CA ASP A 367 -7.87 8.41 -9.58
C ASP A 367 -9.04 7.66 -10.26
N TRP A 368 -8.73 6.65 -11.08
CA TRP A 368 -9.73 5.89 -11.85
C TRP A 368 -10.83 5.36 -10.94
N GLU A 369 -12.08 5.51 -11.40
CA GLU A 369 -13.27 5.08 -10.66
C GLU A 369 -13.92 3.84 -11.27
N GLY A 370 -14.34 2.89 -10.43
CA GLY A 370 -15.11 1.74 -10.87
C GLY A 370 -14.76 0.45 -10.15
N THR A 371 -15.22 -0.66 -10.72
CA THR A 371 -14.99 -2.02 -10.25
C THR A 371 -14.49 -2.87 -11.40
N LEU A 372 -13.40 -3.61 -11.18
CA LEU A 372 -12.87 -4.57 -12.16
C LEU A 372 -12.62 -5.90 -11.45
N TRP A 373 -13.00 -7.01 -12.11
CA TRP A 373 -12.87 -8.37 -11.56
C TRP A 373 -13.52 -8.57 -10.18
N GLY A 374 -14.61 -7.84 -9.92
CA GLY A 374 -15.34 -7.88 -8.66
C GLY A 374 -14.68 -7.10 -7.52
N LYS A 375 -13.61 -6.34 -7.79
CA LYS A 375 -12.92 -5.50 -6.82
C LYS A 375 -13.10 -4.01 -7.15
N PRO A 376 -13.76 -3.23 -6.28
CA PRO A 376 -13.90 -1.80 -6.48
C PRO A 376 -12.57 -1.09 -6.17
N GLU A 377 -12.27 -0.02 -6.88
CA GLU A 377 -11.01 0.72 -6.71
C GLU A 377 -10.75 1.19 -5.28
N TRP A 378 -11.78 1.61 -4.56
CA TRP A 378 -11.67 2.10 -3.18
C TRP A 378 -11.35 1.00 -2.16
N ALA A 379 -11.51 -0.28 -2.54
CA ALA A 379 -11.23 -1.40 -1.64
C ALA A 379 -9.73 -1.65 -1.46
N ASP A 380 -8.91 -1.15 -2.37
CA ASP A 380 -7.46 -1.14 -2.18
C ASP A 380 -7.05 0.01 -1.26
N ARG A 381 -6.43 -0.30 -0.12
CA ARG A 381 -6.01 0.70 0.87
C ARG A 381 -7.15 1.66 1.22
N PRO A 382 -8.30 1.13 1.68
CA PRO A 382 -9.51 1.91 1.88
C PRO A 382 -9.29 3.04 2.90
N ALA A 383 -10.04 4.13 2.73
CA ALA A 383 -10.07 5.22 3.71
C ALA A 383 -10.47 4.71 5.10
N GLN A 384 -9.98 5.34 6.17
CA GLN A 384 -10.32 4.94 7.54
C GLN A 384 -11.82 5.06 7.84
N ASP A 385 -12.47 6.08 7.27
CA ASP A 385 -13.90 6.28 7.41
C ASP A 385 -14.66 5.50 6.34
N ALA A 386 -15.27 4.38 6.75
CA ALA A 386 -16.03 3.51 5.87
C ALA A 386 -17.25 4.17 5.22
N SER A 387 -17.78 5.26 5.80
CA SER A 387 -18.91 5.99 5.22
C SER A 387 -18.55 6.71 3.90
N THR A 388 -17.25 6.91 3.65
CA THR A 388 -16.74 7.64 2.48
C THR A 388 -16.36 6.75 1.30
N TRP A 389 -16.30 5.42 1.49
CA TRP A 389 -15.76 4.49 0.50
C TRP A 389 -16.42 4.60 -0.88
N THR A 390 -17.75 4.75 -0.92
CA THR A 390 -18.53 4.83 -2.17
C THR A 390 -18.91 6.26 -2.56
N THR A 391 -18.62 7.25 -1.71
CA THR A 391 -19.07 8.64 -1.87
C THR A 391 -17.93 9.65 -1.93
N ARG A 392 -16.67 9.20 -1.89
CA ARG A 392 -15.50 10.08 -1.95
C ARG A 392 -15.51 10.95 -3.21
N ALA A 393 -15.10 12.20 -3.05
CA ALA A 393 -14.86 13.10 -4.18
C ALA A 393 -13.70 12.58 -5.05
N ARG A 394 -13.81 12.82 -6.36
CA ARG A 394 -12.77 12.49 -7.33
C ARG A 394 -11.74 13.62 -7.40
N ASN A 395 -10.48 13.26 -7.37
CA ASN A 395 -9.36 14.15 -7.64
C ASN A 395 -9.15 14.24 -9.14
N ALA A 396 -8.74 15.40 -9.65
CA ALA A 396 -8.36 15.53 -11.05
C ALA A 396 -7.20 14.55 -11.37
N PRO A 397 -7.22 13.81 -12.49
CA PRO A 397 -6.10 12.97 -12.87
C PRO A 397 -4.79 13.78 -12.94
N GLY A 398 -3.70 13.19 -12.45
CA GLY A 398 -2.39 13.85 -12.31
C GLY A 398 -2.16 14.55 -10.96
N SER A 399 -3.21 14.83 -10.18
CA SER A 399 -3.09 15.68 -8.98
C SER A 399 -2.69 14.94 -7.70
N VAL A 400 -3.12 13.69 -7.53
CA VAL A 400 -2.90 12.90 -6.31
C VAL A 400 -2.37 11.53 -6.68
N TYR A 401 -1.37 11.06 -5.93
CA TYR A 401 -0.81 9.72 -6.06
C TYR A 401 -1.48 8.75 -5.08
N GLU A 402 -1.81 7.57 -5.57
CA GLU A 402 -2.26 6.46 -4.75
C GLU A 402 -1.86 5.13 -5.38
N TYR A 403 -1.13 4.31 -4.62
CA TYR A 403 -0.73 2.98 -5.07
C TYR A 403 -1.93 2.02 -5.00
N ASN A 404 -2.50 1.68 -6.16
CA ASN A 404 -3.76 0.97 -6.30
C ASN A 404 -3.72 -0.10 -7.41
N ASP A 405 -3.89 -1.37 -7.04
CA ASP A 405 -3.79 -2.52 -7.92
C ASP A 405 -5.07 -2.75 -8.75
N VAL A 406 -6.25 -2.24 -8.36
CA VAL A 406 -7.41 -2.25 -9.27
C VAL A 406 -7.07 -1.43 -10.51
N ARG A 407 -6.50 -0.23 -10.32
CA ARG A 407 -6.10 0.67 -11.43
C ARG A 407 -5.01 0.04 -12.29
N VAL A 408 -4.09 -0.70 -11.67
CA VAL A 408 -3.07 -1.48 -12.37
C VAL A 408 -3.69 -2.58 -13.24
N ASN A 409 -4.72 -3.29 -12.76
CA ASN A 409 -5.43 -4.29 -13.55
C ASN A 409 -6.25 -3.68 -14.69
N VAL A 410 -6.77 -2.46 -14.52
CA VAL A 410 -7.38 -1.69 -15.61
C VAL A 410 -6.34 -1.36 -16.68
N LEU A 411 -5.12 -0.98 -16.30
CA LEU A 411 -4.01 -0.80 -17.26
C LEU A 411 -3.64 -2.11 -17.97
N ALA A 412 -3.65 -3.25 -17.27
CA ALA A 412 -3.41 -4.57 -17.88
C ALA A 412 -4.48 -4.93 -18.92
N LEU A 413 -5.75 -4.66 -18.62
CA LEU A 413 -6.85 -4.80 -19.60
C LEU A 413 -6.63 -3.88 -20.81
N ALA A 414 -6.30 -2.60 -20.57
CA ALA A 414 -6.07 -1.64 -21.65
C ALA A 414 -4.89 -2.02 -22.55
N ALA A 415 -3.79 -2.47 -21.95
CA ALA A 415 -2.63 -2.99 -22.67
C ALA A 415 -2.99 -4.24 -23.49
N THR A 416 -3.79 -5.15 -22.92
CA THR A 416 -4.28 -6.34 -23.64
C THR A 416 -5.10 -5.95 -24.87
N ASN A 417 -5.97 -4.94 -24.74
CA ASN A 417 -6.82 -4.45 -25.83
C ASN A 417 -6.02 -3.83 -26.99
N VAL A 418 -4.96 -3.06 -26.71
CA VAL A 418 -4.13 -2.49 -27.79
C VAL A 418 -3.24 -3.54 -28.46
N TRP A 419 -2.77 -4.52 -27.70
CA TRP A 419 -2.00 -5.64 -28.25
C TRP A 419 -2.86 -6.65 -29.02
N ARG A 420 -4.15 -6.73 -28.68
CA ARG A 420 -5.11 -7.71 -29.22
C ARG A 420 -4.64 -9.16 -29.09
N ARG A 421 -3.85 -9.46 -28.06
CA ARG A 421 -3.32 -10.80 -27.75
C ARG A 421 -2.91 -10.89 -26.27
N PRO A 422 -2.71 -12.10 -25.72
CA PRO A 422 -2.27 -12.27 -24.33
C PRO A 422 -0.94 -11.56 -24.05
N LEU A 423 -0.89 -10.77 -22.98
CA LEU A 423 0.35 -10.07 -22.57
C LEU A 423 1.52 -10.99 -22.23
N PRO A 424 1.33 -12.21 -21.66
CA PRO A 424 2.43 -13.15 -21.47
C PRO A 424 3.13 -13.51 -22.78
N ASP A 425 2.38 -13.69 -23.88
CA ASP A 425 2.97 -14.04 -25.17
C ASP A 425 3.80 -12.87 -25.74
N VAL A 426 3.29 -11.64 -25.58
CA VAL A 426 4.01 -10.41 -25.95
C VAL A 426 5.31 -10.30 -25.17
N LEU A 427 5.24 -10.50 -23.85
CA LEU A 427 6.39 -10.43 -22.97
C LEU A 427 7.42 -11.52 -23.31
N ASP A 428 6.97 -12.74 -23.59
CA ASP A 428 7.84 -13.84 -23.97
C ASP A 428 8.58 -13.57 -25.28
N GLU A 429 7.83 -13.25 -26.33
CA GLU A 429 8.34 -13.05 -27.69
C GLU A 429 9.29 -11.86 -27.76
N LEU A 430 8.92 -10.75 -27.12
CA LEU A 430 9.61 -9.48 -27.34
C LEU A 430 10.64 -9.16 -26.27
N VAL A 431 10.62 -9.83 -25.11
CA VAL A 431 11.53 -9.52 -23.99
C VAL A 431 12.20 -10.76 -23.44
N MET A 432 11.43 -11.69 -22.86
CA MET A 432 11.98 -12.76 -22.03
C MET A 432 12.81 -13.74 -22.85
N SER A 433 12.31 -14.17 -24.02
CA SER A 433 13.09 -15.01 -24.93
C SER A 433 14.32 -14.28 -25.49
N PRO A 434 14.23 -13.04 -26.00
CA PRO A 434 15.40 -12.27 -26.43
C PRO A 434 16.49 -12.05 -25.37
N ILE A 435 16.12 -11.85 -24.09
CA ILE A 435 17.11 -11.72 -23.00
C ILE A 435 17.62 -13.08 -22.47
N GLY A 436 17.18 -14.19 -23.07
CA GLY A 436 17.57 -15.54 -22.67
C GLY A 436 17.03 -15.95 -21.30
N ALA A 437 15.86 -15.42 -20.90
CA ALA A 437 15.18 -15.87 -19.70
C ALA A 437 14.70 -17.32 -19.84
N SER A 438 14.54 -17.99 -18.71
CA SER A 438 14.11 -19.39 -18.70
C SER A 438 12.67 -19.57 -19.25
N ARG A 439 12.30 -20.82 -19.58
CA ARG A 439 10.90 -21.17 -19.92
C ARG A 439 10.03 -21.43 -18.68
N THR A 440 10.54 -21.17 -17.48
CA THR A 440 9.91 -21.57 -16.21
C THR A 440 9.04 -20.48 -15.58
N TRP A 441 9.21 -19.22 -15.99
CA TRP A 441 8.36 -18.13 -15.49
C TRP A 441 6.92 -18.26 -15.99
N ARG A 442 5.97 -17.78 -15.20
CA ARG A 442 4.54 -17.75 -15.55
C ARG A 442 3.94 -16.43 -15.08
N TRP A 443 3.15 -15.79 -15.94
CA TRP A 443 2.37 -14.62 -15.57
C TRP A 443 0.90 -15.00 -15.57
N ASN A 444 0.35 -15.17 -14.38
CA ASN A 444 -1.03 -15.62 -14.18
C ASN A 444 -1.95 -14.42 -13.94
N GLY A 445 -3.16 -14.47 -14.50
CA GLY A 445 -4.25 -13.56 -14.14
C GLY A 445 -4.98 -13.98 -12.88
N TYR A 446 -6.03 -13.21 -12.55
CA TYR A 446 -7.03 -13.67 -11.60
C TYR A 446 -7.89 -14.75 -12.26
N ASP A 447 -8.46 -15.65 -11.45
CA ASP A 447 -9.25 -16.78 -11.90
C ASP A 447 -10.49 -16.33 -12.70
N ASN A 448 -11.00 -15.13 -12.40
CA ASN A 448 -12.14 -14.50 -13.07
C ASN A 448 -11.77 -13.44 -14.12
N ALA A 449 -10.48 -13.22 -14.41
CA ALA A 449 -10.02 -12.19 -15.34
C ALA A 449 -9.96 -12.68 -16.80
N TRP A 450 -11.07 -13.19 -17.32
CA TRP A 450 -11.17 -13.70 -18.69
C TRP A 450 -12.06 -12.82 -19.56
N ILE A 451 -11.62 -12.58 -20.79
CA ILE A 451 -12.35 -11.83 -21.82
C ILE A 451 -12.48 -12.63 -23.10
N THR A 452 -13.48 -12.28 -23.91
CA THR A 452 -13.53 -12.69 -25.32
C THR A 452 -12.89 -11.59 -26.16
N LEU A 453 -11.73 -11.88 -26.74
CA LEU A 453 -10.99 -11.00 -27.62
C LEU A 453 -10.97 -11.62 -29.02
N ASP A 454 -11.66 -11.01 -29.98
CA ASP A 454 -11.76 -11.49 -31.35
C ASP A 454 -12.23 -12.95 -31.47
N GLY A 455 -13.23 -13.31 -30.65
CA GLY A 455 -13.78 -14.67 -30.59
C GLY A 455 -12.92 -15.67 -29.83
N ARG A 456 -11.80 -15.25 -29.23
CA ARG A 456 -10.92 -16.11 -28.44
C ARG A 456 -10.97 -15.78 -26.96
N ALA A 457 -10.92 -16.82 -26.13
CA ALA A 457 -10.73 -16.68 -24.69
C ALA A 457 -9.31 -16.17 -24.40
N VAL A 458 -9.20 -15.02 -23.74
CA VAL A 458 -7.92 -14.44 -23.31
C VAL A 458 -7.99 -14.12 -21.83
N GLN A 459 -7.05 -14.62 -21.05
CA GLN A 459 -6.90 -14.20 -19.67
C GLN A 459 -6.17 -12.86 -19.65
N VAL A 460 -6.79 -11.85 -19.03
CA VAL A 460 -6.13 -10.60 -18.68
C VAL A 460 -5.31 -10.85 -17.44
N VAL A 461 -3.99 -10.85 -17.60
CA VAL A 461 -3.08 -11.08 -16.48
C VAL A 461 -3.11 -9.93 -15.48
N SER A 462 -2.91 -10.24 -14.20
CA SER A 462 -2.92 -9.19 -13.19
C SER A 462 -1.62 -8.39 -13.28
N GLY A 463 -1.72 -7.07 -13.24
CA GLY A 463 -0.51 -6.24 -13.22
C GLY A 463 0.17 -6.23 -11.85
N GLY A 464 -0.51 -6.66 -10.79
CA GLY A 464 -0.01 -6.80 -9.42
C GLY A 464 -0.49 -8.08 -8.75
N GLY A 465 0.17 -8.48 -7.66
CA GLY A 465 -0.10 -9.76 -7.01
C GLY A 465 -0.55 -9.71 -5.56
N HIS A 466 -1.02 -8.56 -5.09
CA HIS A 466 -1.45 -8.41 -3.68
C HIS A 466 -2.88 -8.93 -3.39
N TRP A 467 -3.61 -9.50 -4.36
CA TRP A 467 -4.91 -10.15 -4.15
C TRP A 467 -4.99 -11.54 -4.82
N GLY A 468 -3.86 -12.26 -4.89
CA GLY A 468 -3.72 -13.51 -5.64
C GLY A 468 -3.47 -13.26 -7.14
N GLY A 469 -2.72 -14.13 -7.83
CA GLY A 469 -2.31 -13.92 -9.24
C GLY A 469 -1.10 -12.99 -9.44
N GLY A 470 -0.44 -13.05 -10.59
CA GLY A 470 0.76 -12.25 -10.92
C GLY A 470 1.92 -13.06 -11.52
N MET A 471 3.12 -12.45 -11.52
CA MET A 471 4.34 -13.06 -12.06
C MET A 471 5.01 -14.03 -11.06
N PHE A 472 5.32 -15.23 -11.54
CA PHE A 472 6.12 -16.25 -10.89
C PHE A 472 7.41 -16.40 -11.70
N ILE A 473 8.54 -16.12 -11.07
CA ILE A 473 9.84 -15.99 -11.74
C ILE A 473 10.98 -16.33 -10.78
N ASN A 474 12.08 -16.85 -11.33
CA ASN A 474 13.29 -17.15 -10.57
C ASN A 474 14.18 -15.89 -10.44
N ALA A 475 15.20 -15.93 -9.57
CA ALA A 475 16.05 -14.78 -9.30
C ALA A 475 16.96 -14.43 -10.50
N TRP A 476 17.34 -15.41 -11.32
CA TRP A 476 18.15 -15.18 -12.52
C TRP A 476 17.41 -14.37 -13.56
N ASP A 477 16.16 -14.71 -13.84
CA ASP A 477 15.36 -14.00 -14.84
C ASP A 477 14.99 -12.59 -14.35
N MET A 478 14.79 -12.40 -13.04
CA MET A 478 14.73 -11.07 -12.43
C MET A 478 16.02 -10.27 -12.63
N ALA A 479 17.19 -10.91 -12.50
CA ALA A 479 18.48 -10.27 -12.68
C ALA A 479 18.73 -9.90 -14.17
N ARG A 480 18.28 -10.73 -15.12
CA ARG A 480 18.28 -10.42 -16.56
C ARG A 480 17.41 -9.20 -16.85
N PHE A 481 16.21 -9.15 -16.27
CA PHE A 481 15.34 -7.97 -16.36
C PHE A 481 16.02 -6.72 -15.79
N GLY A 482 16.67 -6.82 -14.62
CA GLY A 482 17.44 -5.73 -14.04
C GLY A 482 18.60 -5.25 -14.93
N LEU A 483 19.31 -6.16 -15.59
CA LEU A 483 20.35 -5.79 -16.58
C LEU A 483 19.77 -5.08 -17.79
N LEU A 484 18.62 -5.53 -18.30
CA LEU A 484 17.95 -4.88 -19.42
C LEU A 484 17.57 -3.43 -19.08
N THR A 485 17.02 -3.19 -17.89
CA THR A 485 16.63 -1.83 -17.45
C THR A 485 17.86 -0.97 -17.13
N GLN A 486 18.89 -1.53 -16.49
CA GLN A 486 20.17 -0.87 -16.27
C GLN A 486 20.79 -0.38 -17.59
N ARG A 487 20.72 -1.20 -18.63
CA ARG A 487 21.26 -0.93 -19.97
C ARG A 487 20.29 -0.19 -20.88
N ARG A 488 19.26 0.45 -20.30
CA ARG A 488 18.34 1.34 -21.00
C ARG A 488 17.68 0.67 -22.21
N GLY A 489 17.33 -0.61 -22.04
CA GLY A 489 16.64 -1.43 -23.03
C GLY A 489 17.54 -2.11 -24.07
N MET A 490 18.87 -1.99 -23.95
CA MET A 490 19.83 -2.66 -24.83
C MET A 490 20.23 -4.04 -24.27
N TRP A 491 20.17 -5.06 -25.11
CA TRP A 491 20.66 -6.41 -24.82
C TRP A 491 21.70 -6.81 -25.86
N GLY A 492 22.98 -6.70 -25.49
CA GLY A 492 24.09 -6.84 -26.44
C GLY A 492 24.02 -5.73 -27.48
N THR A 493 23.78 -6.08 -28.74
CA THR A 493 23.57 -5.14 -29.85
C THR A 493 22.10 -4.91 -30.18
N GLN A 494 21.18 -5.65 -29.55
CA GLN A 494 19.76 -5.59 -29.84
C GLN A 494 19.04 -4.62 -28.90
N ARG A 495 18.29 -3.66 -29.46
CA ARG A 495 17.38 -2.83 -28.69
C ARG A 495 16.06 -3.57 -28.48
N ILE A 496 15.78 -3.93 -27.24
CA ILE A 496 14.54 -4.59 -26.82
C ILE A 496 13.49 -3.56 -26.43
N LEU A 497 13.88 -2.55 -25.66
CA LEU A 497 13.03 -1.48 -25.18
C LEU A 497 13.64 -0.12 -25.56
N SER A 498 12.83 0.86 -25.95
CA SER A 498 13.36 2.16 -26.29
C SER A 498 14.00 2.85 -25.09
N GLU A 499 15.06 3.60 -25.38
CA GLU A 499 15.70 4.46 -24.38
C GLU A 499 14.75 5.58 -23.93
N GLU A 500 13.86 6.03 -24.82
CA GLU A 500 12.81 6.97 -24.48
C GLU A 500 11.90 6.42 -23.38
N TRP A 501 11.41 5.18 -23.52
CA TRP A 501 10.55 4.58 -22.51
C TRP A 501 11.24 4.44 -21.16
N VAL A 502 12.50 4.00 -21.15
CA VAL A 502 13.29 3.91 -19.91
C VAL A 502 13.49 5.29 -19.28
N THR A 503 13.74 6.32 -20.09
CA THR A 503 13.85 7.71 -19.60
C THR A 503 12.56 8.17 -18.93
N ARG A 504 11.41 8.00 -19.60
CA ARG A 504 10.10 8.35 -19.05
C ARG A 504 9.78 7.59 -17.77
N SER A 505 10.12 6.29 -17.74
CA SER A 505 9.94 5.43 -16.58
C SER A 505 10.77 5.87 -15.38
N LEU A 506 11.92 6.51 -15.61
CA LEU A 506 12.80 7.07 -14.58
C LEU A 506 12.50 8.53 -14.23
N THR A 507 11.51 9.16 -14.85
CA THR A 507 11.08 10.52 -14.52
C THR A 507 10.22 10.52 -13.25
N PRO A 508 10.58 11.29 -12.21
CA PRO A 508 9.78 11.42 -10.99
C PRO A 508 8.33 11.84 -11.26
N THR A 509 7.39 11.16 -10.61
CA THR A 509 5.99 11.57 -10.58
C THR A 509 5.83 12.80 -9.68
N PRO A 510 5.26 13.92 -10.15
CA PRO A 510 5.17 15.14 -9.34
C PRO A 510 4.50 14.95 -7.98
N ALA A 511 3.41 14.16 -7.94
CA ALA A 511 2.68 13.84 -6.72
C ALA A 511 3.39 12.79 -5.82
N GLN A 512 4.35 12.05 -6.36
CA GLN A 512 5.20 11.10 -5.62
C GLN A 512 6.60 11.02 -6.23
N PRO A 513 7.55 11.87 -5.82
CA PRO A 513 8.85 12.00 -6.48
C PRO A 513 9.74 10.75 -6.44
N THR A 514 9.44 9.77 -5.58
CA THR A 514 10.16 8.49 -5.51
C THR A 514 9.53 7.40 -6.39
N TYR A 515 8.58 7.76 -7.26
CA TYR A 515 7.87 6.81 -8.11
C TYR A 515 7.88 7.24 -9.58
N GLY A 516 8.30 6.33 -10.45
CA GLY A 516 8.27 6.46 -11.90
C GLY A 516 7.08 5.74 -12.52
N TYR A 517 7.26 5.14 -13.70
CA TYR A 517 6.22 4.29 -14.28
C TYR A 517 6.13 2.96 -13.55
N MET A 518 4.92 2.50 -13.24
CA MET A 518 4.56 1.14 -12.82
C MET A 518 5.70 0.34 -12.14
N ASN A 519 5.89 0.64 -10.87
CA ASN A 519 6.82 -0.01 -9.94
C ASN A 519 8.32 0.24 -10.20
N TRP A 520 8.65 1.21 -11.05
CA TRP A 520 9.98 1.82 -11.08
C TRP A 520 10.10 2.80 -9.91
N PHE A 521 10.59 2.31 -8.77
CA PHE A 521 10.88 3.15 -7.61
C PHE A 521 12.20 3.88 -7.82
N LEU A 522 12.19 5.18 -7.59
CA LEU A 522 13.32 6.08 -7.84
C LEU A 522 13.96 6.50 -6.53
N ASN A 523 15.28 6.58 -6.51
CA ASN A 523 16.01 7.12 -5.36
C ASN A 523 16.24 8.63 -5.46
N THR A 524 15.28 9.38 -6.01
CA THR A 524 15.37 10.84 -6.16
C THR A 524 15.66 11.52 -4.83
N ASP A 525 16.66 12.40 -4.83
CA ASP A 525 17.22 13.05 -3.64
C ASP A 525 17.69 12.09 -2.53
N ARG A 526 17.96 10.82 -2.86
CA ARG A 526 18.29 9.75 -1.91
C ARG A 526 17.19 9.53 -0.85
N LYS A 527 15.92 9.79 -1.19
CA LYS A 527 14.80 9.69 -0.25
C LYS A 527 14.38 8.26 0.07
N TRP A 528 14.43 7.37 -0.92
CA TRP A 528 13.98 5.99 -0.73
C TRP A 528 15.07 5.12 -0.08
N MET A 529 16.29 5.23 -0.59
CA MET A 529 17.49 4.51 -0.15
C MET A 529 18.62 5.51 0.11
N PRO A 530 18.67 6.12 1.31
CA PRO A 530 19.68 7.08 1.68
C PRO A 530 21.11 6.61 1.41
N SER A 531 21.44 5.33 1.59
CA SER A 531 22.79 4.81 1.40
C SER A 531 23.20 4.60 -0.08
N ALA A 532 22.23 4.64 -1.00
CA ALA A 532 22.46 4.48 -2.44
C ALA A 532 22.60 5.82 -3.20
N PRO A 533 23.18 5.83 -4.41
CA PRO A 533 23.21 7.01 -5.28
C PRO A 533 21.80 7.49 -5.66
N ALA A 534 21.65 8.78 -5.95
CA ALA A 534 20.37 9.36 -6.36
C ALA A 534 19.87 8.85 -7.72
N SER A 535 20.78 8.36 -8.57
CA SER A 535 20.50 7.74 -9.86
C SER A 535 20.08 6.26 -9.77
N ALA A 536 20.14 5.68 -8.57
CA ALA A 536 19.67 4.31 -8.35
C ALA A 536 18.14 4.24 -8.42
N PHE A 537 17.65 3.08 -8.83
CA PHE A 537 16.23 2.78 -8.89
C PHE A 537 16.01 1.30 -8.60
N GLY A 538 14.75 0.88 -8.48
CA GLY A 538 14.44 -0.53 -8.32
C GLY A 538 12.99 -0.90 -8.58
N HIS A 539 12.78 -2.20 -8.68
CA HIS A 539 11.48 -2.84 -8.85
C HIS A 539 11.18 -3.63 -7.57
N VAL A 540 10.06 -3.37 -6.91
CA VAL A 540 9.83 -3.85 -5.54
C VAL A 540 8.48 -4.55 -5.42
N GLY A 541 8.54 -5.82 -5.06
CA GLY A 541 7.43 -6.64 -4.62
C GLY A 541 7.32 -6.74 -3.10
N ASN A 542 6.13 -7.16 -2.63
CA ASN A 542 5.90 -7.48 -1.22
C ASN A 542 6.90 -8.54 -0.71
N GLY A 543 7.19 -8.54 0.60
CA GLY A 543 8.26 -9.36 1.18
C GLY A 543 9.66 -8.98 0.68
N THR A 544 9.80 -7.77 0.14
CA THR A 544 11.02 -7.25 -0.48
C THR A 544 11.57 -8.20 -1.54
N ASN A 545 10.73 -8.55 -2.52
CA ASN A 545 11.24 -9.07 -3.78
C ASN A 545 11.78 -7.88 -4.58
N LEU A 546 13.07 -7.60 -4.47
CA LEU A 546 13.71 -6.40 -4.99
C LEU A 546 14.62 -6.72 -6.16
N VAL A 547 14.47 -5.99 -7.26
CA VAL A 547 15.49 -5.82 -8.30
C VAL A 547 16.01 -4.40 -8.18
N PHE A 548 17.16 -4.23 -7.55
CA PHE A 548 17.83 -2.94 -7.38
C PHE A 548 18.87 -2.72 -8.48
N VAL A 549 18.91 -1.50 -9.00
CA VAL A 549 19.78 -1.12 -10.10
C VAL A 549 20.52 0.17 -9.74
N ALA A 550 21.84 0.13 -9.82
CA ALA A 550 22.71 1.29 -9.65
C ALA A 550 23.59 1.44 -10.90
N PRO A 551 23.14 2.23 -11.91
CA PRO A 551 23.79 2.28 -13.22
C PRO A 551 25.23 2.78 -13.19
N GLU A 552 25.52 3.80 -12.38
CA GLU A 552 26.88 4.37 -12.24
C GLU A 552 27.89 3.36 -11.67
N GLN A 553 27.39 2.38 -10.93
CA GLN A 553 28.17 1.30 -10.33
C GLN A 553 28.06 0.02 -11.16
N ASP A 554 27.45 0.03 -12.34
CA ASP A 554 27.25 -1.18 -13.16
C ASP A 554 26.80 -2.40 -12.31
N LEU A 555 25.88 -2.12 -11.38
CA LEU A 555 25.45 -3.03 -10.32
C LEU A 555 23.96 -3.33 -10.47
N VAL A 556 23.62 -4.62 -10.43
CA VAL A 556 22.24 -5.12 -10.29
C VAL A 556 22.20 -6.09 -9.12
N ILE A 557 21.23 -5.92 -8.24
CA ILE A 557 21.03 -6.80 -7.09
C ILE A 557 19.60 -7.33 -7.12
N VAL A 558 19.46 -8.64 -7.12
CA VAL A 558 18.20 -9.30 -6.77
C VAL A 558 18.32 -9.77 -5.33
N VAL A 559 17.37 -9.37 -4.48
CA VAL A 559 17.23 -9.87 -3.11
C VAL A 559 15.76 -10.15 -2.85
N ARG A 560 15.47 -11.27 -2.19
CA ARG A 560 14.11 -11.73 -1.89
C ARG A 560 14.02 -12.07 -0.42
N TRP A 561 12.89 -11.73 0.20
CA TRP A 561 12.56 -12.10 1.58
C TRP A 561 13.52 -11.52 2.62
N ILE A 562 13.86 -10.25 2.48
CA ILE A 562 14.56 -9.45 3.50
C ILE A 562 13.55 -8.52 4.21
N GLU A 563 13.76 -8.17 5.47
CA GLU A 563 12.92 -7.17 6.14
C GLU A 563 13.03 -5.79 5.46
N ASN A 564 11.89 -5.13 5.22
CA ASN A 564 11.84 -3.81 4.56
C ASN A 564 12.77 -2.76 5.20
N ARG A 565 12.93 -2.78 6.53
CA ARG A 565 13.77 -1.83 7.27
C ARG A 565 15.28 -2.08 7.10
N ALA A 566 15.67 -3.29 6.70
CA ALA A 566 17.05 -3.70 6.55
C ALA A 566 17.61 -3.42 5.13
N ILE A 567 16.75 -3.01 4.19
CA ILE A 567 17.12 -2.81 2.78
C ILE A 567 18.23 -1.76 2.62
N ASP A 568 18.07 -0.58 3.22
CA ASP A 568 19.04 0.52 3.03
C ASP A 568 20.42 0.14 3.58
N GLU A 569 20.46 -0.51 4.74
CA GLU A 569 21.69 -0.98 5.35
C GLU A 569 22.36 -2.06 4.50
N PHE A 570 21.60 -3.07 4.04
CA PHE A 570 22.11 -4.10 3.15
C PHE A 570 22.71 -3.51 1.87
N LEU A 571 22.00 -2.59 1.21
CA LEU A 571 22.50 -1.93 0.01
C LEU A 571 23.72 -1.07 0.29
N GLY A 572 23.75 -0.35 1.41
CA GLY A 572 24.91 0.40 1.88
C GLY A 572 26.13 -0.49 2.11
N MET A 573 25.95 -1.68 2.67
CA MET A 573 27.03 -2.66 2.85
C MET A 573 27.56 -3.18 1.51
N VAL A 574 26.68 -3.52 0.56
CA VAL A 574 27.10 -3.97 -0.78
C VAL A 574 27.83 -2.85 -1.53
N LEU A 575 27.31 -1.63 -1.50
CA LEU A 575 27.95 -0.47 -2.14
C LEU A 575 29.29 -0.14 -1.48
N GLY A 576 29.40 -0.25 -0.16
CA GLY A 576 30.66 -0.08 0.60
C GLY A 576 31.69 -1.20 0.40
N ALA A 577 31.31 -2.29 -0.26
CA ALA A 577 32.21 -3.35 -0.69
C ALA A 577 32.86 -3.06 -2.07
N LEU A 578 32.33 -2.12 -2.85
CA LEU A 578 32.93 -1.71 -4.12
C LEU A 578 34.22 -0.92 -3.86
N ARG A 579 35.29 -1.19 -4.61
CA ARG A 579 36.60 -0.54 -4.48
C ARG A 579 36.87 0.49 -5.57
#